data_AF-A0A924UIL3-F1
#
_entry.id   AF-A0A924UIL3-F1
#
_cell.length_a   1.000
_cell.length_b   1.000
_cell.length_c   1.000
_cell.angle_alpha   90.00
_cell.angle_beta   90.00
_cell.angle_gamma   90.00
#
_symmetry.space_group_name_H-M   'P 1'
#
loop_
_entity.id
_entity.type
_entity.pdbx_description
1 polymer ?
#
loop_
_entity_poly.entity_id
_entity_poly.type
_entity_poly.pdbx_seq_one_letter_code
_entity_poly.pdbx_strand_id
1 'polypeptide(L)'
;MNNRDLSALLKSELNLRISVNQRYSLRAFARSLKLDPSTLSKIINGQRKLGVKGQTNLLAKLGYNKTDVSDLFSPISDLDFEQIPEW
;
A
#
# COMPACT_ATOMS: atom_id res chain seq x y z
N MET A 1 3.52 -9.02 9.10
CA MET A 1 2.90 -8.33 7.94
C MET A 1 2.80 -9.30 6.77
N ASN A 2 1.59 -9.63 6.36
CA ASN A 2 1.36 -10.43 5.17
C ASN A 2 1.36 -9.51 3.93
N ASN A 3 1.62 -10.08 2.75
CA ASN A 3 1.67 -9.26 1.52
C ASN A 3 0.31 -8.64 1.16
N ARG A 4 -0.80 -9.23 1.62
CA ARG A 4 -2.15 -8.67 1.45
C ARG A 4 -2.30 -7.36 2.23
N ASP A 5 -1.80 -7.32 3.46
CA ASP A 5 -1.83 -6.14 4.34
C ASP A 5 -1.06 -4.96 3.72
N LEU A 6 0.12 -5.23 3.13
CA LEU A 6 0.91 -4.21 2.45
C LEU A 6 0.21 -3.66 1.19
N SER A 7 -0.42 -4.53 0.40
CA SER A 7 -1.20 -4.12 -0.78
C SER A 7 -2.35 -3.21 -0.38
N ALA A 8 -3.11 -3.57 0.65
CA ALA A 8 -4.22 -2.77 1.16
C ALA A 8 -3.75 -1.38 1.64
N LEU A 9 -2.65 -1.32 2.40
CA LEU A 9 -2.05 -0.06 2.86
C LEU A 9 -1.61 0.82 1.69
N LEU A 10 -0.98 0.24 0.65
CA LEU A 10 -0.57 1.01 -0.52
C LEU A 10 -1.76 1.55 -1.32
N LYS A 11 -2.88 0.82 -1.36
CA LYS A 11 -4.12 1.28 -2.01
C LYS A 11 -4.75 2.43 -1.22
N SER A 12 -4.88 2.31 0.10
CA SER A 12 -5.47 3.36 0.94
C SER A 12 -4.66 4.65 0.85
N GLU A 13 -3.33 4.57 0.96
CA GLU A 13 -2.44 5.72 0.82
C GLU A 13 -2.52 6.35 -0.58
N LEU A 14 -2.58 5.56 -1.64
CA LEU A 14 -2.77 6.07 -3.00
C LEU A 14 -4.08 6.84 -3.12
N ASN A 15 -5.18 6.28 -2.60
CA ASN A 15 -6.50 6.92 -2.63
C ASN A 15 -6.51 8.23 -1.82
N LEU A 16 -5.83 8.27 -0.67
CA LEU A 16 -5.68 9.49 0.13
C LEU A 16 -4.94 10.58 -0.65
N ARG A 17 -3.88 10.24 -1.37
CA ARG A 17 -3.16 11.23 -2.19
C ARG A 17 -3.96 11.69 -3.40
N ILE A 18 -4.75 10.80 -4.00
CA ILE A 18 -5.68 11.14 -5.09
C ILE A 18 -6.79 12.07 -4.58
N SER A 19 -7.33 11.84 -3.38
CA SER A 19 -8.38 12.68 -2.82
C SER A 19 -7.91 14.11 -2.57
N VAL A 20 -6.64 14.28 -2.14
CA VAL A 20 -5.99 15.59 -1.97
C VAL A 20 -5.62 16.22 -3.31
N ASN A 21 -5.14 15.42 -4.27
CA ASN A 21 -4.77 15.88 -5.60
C ASN A 21 -5.27 14.89 -6.66
N GLN A 22 -6.38 15.25 -7.33
CA GLN A 22 -7.04 14.39 -8.33
C GLN A 22 -6.15 14.07 -9.54
N ARG A 23 -5.07 14.83 -9.77
CA ARG A 23 -4.08 14.56 -10.82
C ARG A 23 -2.96 13.62 -10.36
N TYR A 24 -2.93 13.27 -9.08
CA TYR A 24 -2.02 12.27 -8.54
C TYR A 24 -2.34 10.93 -9.17
N SER A 25 -1.31 10.21 -9.60
CA SER A 25 -1.49 8.96 -10.34
C SER A 25 -0.60 7.87 -9.76
N LEU A 26 -0.89 6.62 -10.13
CA LEU A 26 -0.04 5.47 -9.80
C LEU A 26 1.42 5.71 -10.17
N ARG A 27 1.68 6.38 -11.30
CA ARG A 27 3.04 6.72 -11.75
C ARG A 27 3.71 7.74 -10.84
N ALA A 28 2.97 8.76 -10.38
CA ALA A 28 3.47 9.74 -9.42
C ALA A 28 3.75 9.08 -8.06
N PHE A 29 2.87 8.17 -7.63
CA PHE A 29 3.06 7.40 -6.40
C PHE A 29 4.29 6.51 -6.46
N ALA A 30 4.46 5.75 -7.55
CA ALA A 30 5.65 4.92 -7.78
C ALA A 30 6.95 5.74 -7.71
N ARG A 31 6.96 6.94 -8.33
CA ARG A 31 8.10 7.87 -8.25
C ARG A 31 8.40 8.31 -6.81
N SER A 32 7.37 8.64 -6.03
CA SER A 32 7.56 9.01 -4.61
C SER A 32 8.16 7.86 -3.79
N LEU A 33 7.82 6.62 -4.14
CA LEU A 33 8.34 5.40 -3.53
C LEU A 33 9.68 4.94 -4.13
N LYS A 34 10.23 5.65 -5.12
CA LYS A 34 11.40 5.26 -5.91
C LYS A 34 11.27 3.82 -6.48
N LEU A 35 10.10 3.53 -7.03
CA LEU A 35 9.77 2.28 -7.73
C LEU A 35 9.38 2.59 -9.17
N ASP A 36 9.54 1.61 -10.05
CA ASP A 36 8.93 1.71 -11.37
C ASP A 36 7.40 1.47 -11.27
N PRO A 37 6.59 2.10 -12.13
CA PRO A 37 5.13 1.95 -12.10
C PRO A 37 4.64 0.50 -12.26
N SER A 38 5.36 -0.33 -13.02
CA SER A 38 4.96 -1.72 -13.24
C SER A 38 5.18 -2.58 -12.00
N THR A 39 6.26 -2.34 -11.26
CA THR A 39 6.53 -2.98 -9.96
C THR A 39 5.51 -2.56 -8.94
N LEU A 40 5.19 -1.27 -8.83
CA LEU A 40 4.16 -0.82 -7.90
C LEU A 40 2.80 -1.46 -8.22
N SER A 41 2.41 -1.49 -9.50
CA SER A 41 1.18 -2.14 -9.95
C SER A 41 1.12 -3.62 -9.54
N LYS A 42 2.20 -4.38 -9.79
CA LYS A 42 2.30 -5.79 -9.39
C LYS A 42 2.21 -5.98 -7.87
N ILE A 43 2.79 -5.08 -7.07
CA ILE A 43 2.72 -5.17 -5.60
C ILE A 43 1.29 -4.87 -5.13
N ILE A 44 0.69 -3.79 -5.63
CA ILE A 44 -0.69 -3.39 -5.30
C ILE A 44 -1.69 -4.48 -5.70
N ASN A 45 -1.46 -5.18 -6.81
CA ASN A 45 -2.32 -6.28 -7.25
C ASN A 45 -1.97 -7.62 -6.60
N GLY A 46 -1.01 -7.67 -5.66
CA GLY A 46 -0.59 -8.90 -4.98
C GLY A 46 0.18 -9.89 -5.86
N GLN A 47 0.48 -9.52 -7.11
CA GLN A 47 1.22 -10.32 -8.09
C GLN A 47 2.73 -10.37 -7.79
N ARG A 48 3.26 -9.40 -7.03
CA ARG A 48 4.65 -9.37 -6.58
C ARG A 48 4.73 -9.25 -5.07
N LYS A 49 5.32 -10.27 -4.44
CA LYS A 49 5.65 -10.25 -3.01
C LYS A 49 6.96 -9.51 -2.78
N LEU A 50 7.03 -8.78 -1.68
CA LEU A 50 8.26 -8.16 -1.22
C LEU A 50 8.79 -8.92 -0.01
N GLY A 51 10.10 -9.14 0.04
CA GLY A 51 10.76 -9.63 1.25
C GLY A 51 10.75 -8.56 2.35
N VAL A 52 10.97 -8.98 3.60
CA VAL A 52 10.87 -8.11 4.79
C VAL A 52 11.66 -6.81 4.64
N LYS A 53 12.91 -6.86 4.15
CA LYS A 53 13.74 -5.67 3.89
C LYS A 53 13.14 -4.71 2.85
N GLY A 54 12.46 -5.24 1.84
CA GLY A 54 11.78 -4.45 0.82
C GLY A 54 10.53 -3.77 1.40
N GLN A 55 9.78 -4.49 2.22
CA GLN A 55 8.59 -3.97 2.89
C GLN A 55 8.96 -2.85 3.87
N THR A 56 9.98 -3.04 4.72
CA THR A 56 10.43 -2.03 5.69
C THR A 56 10.94 -0.76 5.01
N ASN A 57 11.71 -0.90 3.92
CA ASN A 57 12.15 0.25 3.13
C ASN A 57 10.99 1.02 2.48
N LEU A 58 9.92 0.31 2.10
CA LEU A 58 8.73 0.93 1.52
C LEU A 58 7.94 1.71 2.58
N LEU A 59 7.71 1.09 3.74
CA LEU A 59 7.04 1.71 4.87
C LEU A 59 7.78 2.97 5.35
N ALA A 60 9.12 2.92 5.42
CA ALA A 60 9.93 4.08 5.77
C ALA A 60 9.75 5.25 4.77
N LYS A 61 9.60 4.96 3.47
CA LYS A 61 9.33 6.00 2.44
C LYS A 61 7.92 6.58 2.52
N LEU A 62 7.00 5.85 3.13
CA LEU A 62 5.65 6.32 3.44
C LEU A 62 5.60 7.13 4.74
N GLY A 63 6.70 7.21 5.48
CA GLY A 63 6.78 7.95 6.74
C GLY A 63 6.47 7.11 7.98
N TYR A 64 6.23 5.80 7.83
CA TYR A 64 6.04 4.91 8.98
C TYR A 64 7.38 4.62 9.66
N ASN A 65 7.48 4.93 10.95
CA ASN A 65 8.62 4.52 11.77
C ASN A 65 8.43 3.06 12.21
N LYS A 66 9.52 2.35 12.52
CA LYS A 66 9.49 0.91 12.87
C LYS A 66 8.58 0.58 14.06
N THR A 67 8.28 1.58 14.90
CA THR A 67 7.44 1.47 16.10
C THR A 67 5.93 1.46 15.78
N ASP A 68 5.49 2.04 14.66
CA ASP A 68 4.05 2.24 14.36
C ASP A 68 3.42 1.07 13.60
N VAL A 69 4.24 0.14 13.10
CA VAL A 69 3.77 -0.93 12.20
C VAL A 69 3.00 -2.03 12.93
N SER A 70 3.12 -2.13 14.26
CA SER A 70 2.35 -3.08 15.07
C SER A 70 0.88 -2.67 15.20
N ASP A 71 0.60 -1.36 15.19
CA ASP A 71 -0.72 -0.83 15.55
C ASP A 71 -1.61 -0.57 14.33
N LEU A 72 -1.01 -0.53 13.13
CA LEU A 72 -1.73 -0.32 11.85
C LEU A 72 -2.55 -1.52 11.39
N PHE A 73 -2.40 -2.67 12.05
CA PHE A 73 -3.01 -3.93 11.61
C PHE A 73 -3.65 -4.63 12.81
N SER A 74 -4.84 -4.16 13.20
CA SER A 74 -5.77 -5.06 13.89
C SER A 74 -6.11 -6.21 12.93
N PRO A 75 -6.25 -7.46 13.40
CA PRO A 75 -6.81 -8.51 12.57
C PRO A 75 -8.18 -8.03 12.11
N ILE A 76 -8.31 -7.74 10.81
CA ILE A 76 -9.59 -7.46 10.17
C ILE A 76 -10.46 -8.67 10.48
N SER A 77 -11.48 -8.48 11.31
CA SER A 77 -12.48 -9.52 11.56
C SER A 77 -13.23 -9.76 10.26
N ASP A 78 -13.67 -11.00 10.03
CA ASP A 78 -14.29 -11.47 8.78
C ASP A 78 -15.56 -10.70 8.31
N LEU A 79 -15.95 -9.62 9.02
CA LEU A 79 -17.14 -8.80 8.77
C LEU A 79 -16.90 -7.57 7.87
N ASP A 80 -15.66 -7.23 7.51
CA ASP A 80 -15.36 -5.96 6.81
C ASP A 80 -15.34 -6.07 5.26
N PHE A 81 -15.69 -7.22 4.67
CA PHE A 81 -15.54 -7.48 3.23
C PHE A 81 -16.77 -7.14 2.36
N GLU A 82 -17.88 -6.65 2.92
CA GLU A 82 -19.14 -6.51 2.16
C GLU A 82 -19.29 -5.28 1.25
N GLN A 83 -18.29 -4.39 1.08
CA GLN A 83 -18.49 -3.17 0.28
C GLN A 83 -17.34 -2.74 -0.64
N ILE A 84 -16.80 -3.65 -1.45
CA ILE A 84 -15.98 -3.24 -2.61
C ILE A 84 -16.80 -3.49 -3.89
N PRO A 85 -17.23 -2.45 -4.63
CA PRO A 85 -17.84 -2.63 -5.93
C PRO A 85 -16.80 -3.20 -6.91
N GLU A 86 -17.17 -4.29 -7.59
CA GLU A 86 -16.44 -4.80 -8.74
C GLU A 86 -16.41 -3.73 -9.84
N TRP A 87 -15.20 -3.33 -10.22
CA TRP A 87 -14.91 -2.74 -11.53
C TRP A 87 -13.75 -3.50 -12.16
#